data_AF-V5SH74-F1
#
_entry.id   AF-V5SH74-F1
#
_cell.length_a   1.000
_cell.length_b   1.000
_cell.length_c   1.000
_cell.angle_alpha   90.00
_cell.angle_beta   90.00
_cell.angle_gamma   90.00
#
_symmetry.space_group_name_H-M   'P 1'
#
loop_
_entity.id
_entity.type
_entity.pdbx_description
1 polymer ?
#
loop_
_entity_poly.entity_id
_entity_poly.type
_entity_poly.pdbx_seq_one_letter_code
_entity_poly.pdbx_strand_id
1 'polypeptide(L)'
;MEWPLCRLVERRANRMTVVMDRLGVDALTLVRRDGGCAYADARTTCLHCPYAQDCLAWLDADPPSSERPDFCPNLAVFESCRKTTT
;
A
#
# COMPACT_ATOMS: atom_id res chain seq x y z
N MET A 1 1.26 -18.77 -20.92
CA MET A 1 -0.08 -18.26 -21.32
C MET A 1 -0.45 -17.19 -20.33
N GLU A 2 -0.40 -15.93 -20.74
CA GLU A 2 -0.73 -14.82 -19.84
C GLU A 2 -2.22 -14.56 -19.90
N TRP A 3 -2.92 -14.81 -18.78
CA TRP A 3 -4.32 -14.47 -18.65
C TRP A 3 -4.44 -13.02 -18.19
N PRO A 4 -5.04 -12.10 -18.97
CA PRO A 4 -5.20 -10.69 -18.60
C PRO A 4 -5.85 -10.46 -17.23
N LEU A 5 -6.79 -11.31 -16.79
CA LEU A 5 -7.42 -11.21 -15.47
C LEU A 5 -6.47 -11.57 -14.32
N CYS A 6 -5.49 -12.46 -14.55
CA CYS A 6 -4.50 -12.84 -13.52
C CYS A 6 -3.67 -11.62 -13.09
N ARG A 7 -3.16 -10.85 -14.06
CA ARG A 7 -2.40 -9.62 -13.79
C ARG A 7 -3.22 -8.58 -13.01
N LEU A 8 -4.52 -8.48 -13.28
CA LEU A 8 -5.40 -7.50 -12.62
C LEU A 8 -5.70 -7.90 -11.17
N VAL A 9 -5.94 -9.19 -10.93
CA VAL A 9 -6.12 -9.77 -9.59
C VAL A 9 -4.82 -9.67 -8.78
N GLU A 10 -3.68 -10.02 -9.37
CA GLU A 10 -2.36 -9.92 -8.74
C GLU A 10 -2.00 -8.47 -8.39
N ARG A 11 -2.22 -7.52 -9.31
CA ARG A 11 -2.00 -6.09 -9.02
C ARG A 11 -2.87 -5.63 -7.86
N ARG A 12 -4.16 -6.02 -7.80
CA ARG A 12 -5.05 -5.66 -6.69
C ARG A 12 -4.64 -6.33 -5.37
N ALA A 13 -4.23 -7.59 -5.42
CA ALA A 13 -3.81 -8.35 -4.24
C ALA A 13 -2.50 -7.81 -3.66
N ASN A 14 -1.56 -7.39 -4.50
CA ASN A 14 -0.22 -6.95 -4.08
C ASN A 14 -0.08 -5.43 -3.90
N ARG A 15 -1.07 -4.62 -4.33
CA ARG A 15 -0.99 -3.14 -4.28
C ARG A 15 -0.57 -2.61 -2.91
N MET A 16 -1.16 -3.11 -1.83
CA MET A 16 -0.81 -2.68 -0.47
C MET A 16 0.66 -2.90 -0.16
N THR A 17 1.20 -4.07 -0.50
CA THR A 17 2.61 -4.42 -0.27
C THR A 17 3.54 -3.47 -1.03
N VAL A 18 3.23 -3.15 -2.29
CA VAL A 18 4.04 -2.23 -3.10
C VAL A 18 4.00 -0.81 -2.55
N VAL A 19 2.82 -0.33 -2.11
CA VAL A 19 2.68 0.98 -1.45
C VAL A 19 3.50 1.03 -0.16
N MET A 20 3.43 -0.02 0.67
CA MET A 20 4.19 -0.10 1.92
C MET A 20 5.70 -0.07 1.68
N ASP A 21 6.18 -0.80 0.67
CA ASP A 21 7.60 -0.81 0.31
C ASP A 21 8.07 0.58 -0.13
N ARG A 22 7.32 1.23 -1.04
CA ARG A 22 7.63 2.58 -1.52
C ARG A 22 7.60 3.64 -0.42
N LEU A 23 6.73 3.51 0.57
CA LEU A 23 6.67 4.42 1.73
C LEU A 23 7.67 4.07 2.84
N GLY A 24 8.41 2.96 2.72
CA GLY A 24 9.35 2.50 3.73
C GLY A 24 8.68 2.03 5.02
N VAL A 25 7.49 1.43 4.91
CA VAL A 25 6.74 0.90 6.06
C VAL A 25 7.43 -0.35 6.61
N ASP A 26 7.56 -0.41 7.92
CA ASP A 26 7.89 -1.64 8.63
C ASP A 26 6.63 -2.51 8.75
N ALA A 27 6.55 -3.52 7.89
CA ALA A 27 5.43 -4.46 7.87
C ALA A 27 5.27 -5.22 9.19
N LEU A 28 6.36 -5.51 9.91
CA LEU A 28 6.28 -6.24 11.18
C LEU A 28 5.69 -5.35 12.28
N THR A 29 6.06 -4.08 12.32
CA THR A 29 5.44 -3.09 13.21
C THR A 29 3.95 -2.96 12.91
N LEU A 30 3.55 -2.87 11.64
CA LEU A 30 2.14 -2.78 11.26
C LEU A 30 1.33 -4.05 11.64
N VAL A 31 1.89 -5.25 11.44
CA VAL A 31 1.24 -6.53 11.78
C VAL A 31 1.08 -6.72 13.29
N ARG A 32 2.00 -6.19 14.10
CA ARG A 32 1.93 -6.33 15.57
C ARG A 32 1.00 -5.29 16.21
N ARG A 33 0.72 -4.20 15.51
CA ARG A 33 -0.12 -3.11 16.00
C ARG A 33 -1.56 -3.56 16.21
N ASP A 34 -2.14 -3.15 17.34
CA ASP A 34 -3.54 -3.42 17.70
C ASP A 34 -3.90 -4.92 17.57
N GLY A 35 -2.96 -5.81 17.92
CA GLY A 35 -3.12 -7.25 17.81
C GLY A 35 -3.29 -7.78 16.38
N GLY A 36 -2.86 -7.01 15.37
CA GLY A 36 -3.01 -7.32 13.95
C GLY A 36 -4.23 -6.72 13.28
N CYS A 37 -5.13 -6.07 14.03
CA CYS A 37 -6.31 -5.39 13.46
C CYS A 37 -5.89 -4.29 12.49
N ALA A 38 -4.86 -3.50 12.83
CA ALA A 38 -4.39 -2.41 11.97
C ALA A 38 -3.96 -2.91 10.57
N TYR A 39 -3.31 -4.07 10.47
CA TYR A 39 -2.96 -4.66 9.18
C TYR A 39 -4.20 -5.16 8.44
N ALA A 40 -5.11 -5.86 9.12
CA ALA A 40 -6.33 -6.39 8.53
C ALA A 40 -7.26 -5.27 7.99
N ASP A 41 -7.41 -4.19 8.75
CA ASP A 41 -8.20 -3.02 8.38
C ASP A 41 -7.56 -2.27 7.21
N ALA A 42 -6.24 -2.05 7.25
CA ALA A 42 -5.51 -1.43 6.14
C ALA A 42 -5.61 -2.28 4.86
N ARG A 43 -5.53 -3.62 4.99
CA ARG A 43 -5.67 -4.53 3.85
C ARG A 43 -7.07 -4.50 3.26
N THR A 44 -8.09 -4.55 4.11
CA THR A 44 -9.51 -4.46 3.70
C THR A 44 -9.80 -3.13 3.02
N THR A 45 -9.30 -2.04 3.60
CA THR A 45 -9.42 -0.68 3.04
C THR A 45 -8.71 -0.59 1.68
N CYS A 46 -7.48 -1.10 1.57
CA CYS A 46 -6.74 -1.07 0.32
C CYS A 46 -7.44 -1.89 -0.77
N LEU A 47 -7.98 -3.07 -0.44
CA LEU A 47 -8.69 -3.94 -1.38
C LEU A 47 -9.94 -3.29 -1.97
N HIS A 48 -10.66 -2.48 -1.19
CA HIS A 48 -11.91 -1.82 -1.59
C HIS A 48 -11.74 -0.33 -1.94
N CYS A 49 -10.51 0.19 -1.93
CA CYS A 49 -10.24 1.61 -2.14
C CYS A 49 -10.72 2.09 -3.52
N PRO A 50 -11.52 3.18 -3.60
CA PRO A 50 -11.99 3.74 -4.87
C PRO A 50 -10.87 4.44 -5.66
N TYR A 51 -9.83 4.94 -4.98
CA TYR A 51 -8.67 5.60 -5.59
C TYR A 51 -7.60 4.60 -6.08
N ALA A 52 -8.03 3.38 -6.43
CA ALA A 52 -7.18 2.31 -6.92
C ALA A 52 -6.35 2.72 -8.15
N GLN A 53 -6.97 3.47 -9.05
CA GLN A 53 -6.34 3.91 -10.30
C GLN A 53 -5.30 5.00 -10.04
N ASP A 54 -5.61 6.00 -9.21
CA ASP A 54 -4.67 7.05 -8.82
C ASP A 54 -3.48 6.47 -8.06
N CYS A 55 -3.73 5.46 -7.21
CA CYS A 55 -2.68 4.73 -6.52
C CYS A 55 -1.73 4.02 -7.49
N LEU A 56 -2.26 3.38 -8.54
CA LEU A 56 -1.44 2.74 -9.57
C LEU A 56 -0.66 3.76 -10.39
N ALA A 57 -1.29 4.88 -10.77
CA ALA A 57 -0.61 5.96 -11.48
C ALA A 57 0.55 6.56 -10.65
N TRP A 58 0.33 6.76 -9.35
CA TRP A 58 1.38 7.18 -8.43
C TRP A 58 2.50 6.14 -8.33
N LEU A 59 2.17 4.84 -8.24
CA LEU A 59 3.14 3.73 -8.20
C LEU A 59 3.95 3.60 -9.48
N ASP A 60 3.31 3.76 -10.64
CA ASP A 60 3.90 3.59 -11.98
C ASP A 60 4.63 4.87 -12.47
N ALA A 61 4.60 5.98 -11.72
CA ALA A 61 5.27 7.23 -12.08
C ALA A 61 6.80 7.05 -12.24
N ASP A 62 7.34 7.51 -13.37
CA ASP A 62 8.76 7.54 -13.69
C ASP A 62 9.17 8.95 -14.15
N PRO A 63 10.02 9.69 -13.41
CA PRO A 63 10.68 9.27 -12.17
C PRO A 63 9.68 9.07 -11.01
N PRO A 64 10.03 8.24 -9.99
CA PRO A 64 9.18 8.04 -8.83
C PRO A 64 8.82 9.38 -8.18
N SER A 65 7.52 9.67 -8.07
CA SER A 65 7.04 10.83 -7.31
C SER A 65 7.55 10.77 -5.87
N SER A 66 8.16 11.87 -5.43
CA SER A 66 8.57 12.13 -4.04
C SER A 66 7.40 12.59 -3.17
N GLU A 67 6.26 12.95 -3.79
CA GLU A 67 5.06 13.39 -3.08
C GLU A 67 4.36 12.21 -2.41
N ARG A 68 3.80 12.48 -1.23
CA ARG A 68 3.00 11.50 -0.50
C ARG A 68 1.63 11.37 -1.18
N PRO A 69 1.05 10.17 -1.23
CA PRO A 69 -0.27 9.97 -1.81
C PRO A 69 -1.34 10.42 -0.80
N ASP A 70 -1.61 11.71 -0.69
CA ASP A 70 -2.56 12.28 0.28
C ASP A 70 -4.00 11.75 0.09
N PHE A 71 -4.31 11.22 -1.09
CA PHE A 71 -5.56 10.51 -1.38
C PHE A 71 -5.65 9.11 -0.73
N CYS A 72 -4.53 8.55 -0.24
CA CYS A 72 -4.47 7.20 0.29
C CYS A 72 -5.08 7.15 1.71
N PRO A 73 -6.19 6.42 1.92
CA PRO A 73 -6.83 6.34 3.24
C PRO A 73 -5.95 5.63 4.29
N ASN A 74 -4.97 4.84 3.86
CA ASN A 74 -4.03 4.16 4.74
C ASN A 74 -2.76 4.97 5.03
N LEU A 75 -2.61 6.18 4.47
CA LEU A 75 -1.35 6.93 4.57
C LEU A 75 -0.94 7.16 6.03
N ALA A 76 -1.86 7.62 6.87
CA ALA A 76 -1.58 7.90 8.27
C ALA A 76 -1.07 6.67 9.04
N VAL A 77 -1.69 5.49 8.84
CA VAL A 77 -1.25 4.26 9.50
C VAL A 77 0.12 3.81 8.98
N PHE A 78 0.35 3.92 7.67
CA PHE A 78 1.64 3.59 7.06
C PHE A 78 2.77 4.49 7.58
N GLU A 79 2.52 5.79 7.68
CA GLU A 79 3.50 6.74 8.20
C GLU A 79 3.89 6.48 9.66
N SER A 80 2.90 6.15 10.49
CA SER A 80 3.14 5.81 11.89
C SER A 80 3.90 4.49 12.09
N CYS A 81 4.07 3.69 11.03
CA CYS A 81 4.81 2.44 11.03
C CYS A 81 6.04 2.48 10.11
N ARG A 82 6.55 3.66 9.73
CA ARG A 82 7.78 3.76 8.92
C ARG A 82 8.99 3.25 9.69
N LYS A 83 9.93 2.64 8.97
CA LYS A 83 11.23 2.25 9.52
C LYS A 83 11.94 3.51 10.03
N THR A 84 12.25 3.55 11.32
CA THR A 84 13.14 4.58 11.86
C THR A 84 14.54 4.26 11.36
N THR A 85 15.13 5.14 10.55
CA THR A 85 16.54 5.04 10.21
C THR A 85 17.34 5.29 11.49
N THR A 86 17.87 4.22 12.09
CA THR A 86 18.94 4.30 13.09
C THR A 86 20.28 4.32 12.37
#